data_AF-A0ABD3F0H4-F1
#
_entry.id   AF-A0ABD3F0H4-F1
#
_cell.length_a   1.000
_cell.length_b   1.000
_cell.length_c   1.000
_cell.angle_alpha   90.00
_cell.angle_beta   90.00
_cell.angle_gamma   90.00
#
_symmetry.space_group_name_H-M   'P 1'
#
loop_
_entity.id
_entity.type
_entity.pdbx_description
1 polymer ?
#
loop_
_entity_poly.entity_id
_entity_poly.type
_entity_poly.pdbx_seq_one_letter_code
_entity_poly.pdbx_strand_id
1 'polypeptide(L)'
;MITLYLLSCIWLSTLVYGSSPSGNAIHGHPGSDAARIERREGEDDPISAVSIVYPLDNAIESLPVTFTAEVLIRPGTGDLFNELYSHMGICFEVNNALFSCLRGRELRDENEIQTLGRFVARVFLSDVDDEGEPVGRRYWVSSPVAFTVVGDAEFDAHIARYTQERQNKYRPGYNLSLVDWALQQQSQRSDELLAQLERETVGLSQSKDEEMILLIGVKTAVETNFALRQAIRETWGSKEALPEGVKVLFIGCRTFSNFDEYNETENEFDAERRRLRDAIELEKMVYGDLLTDELNCVDQYLDLTNKVKEFLHVAASQYSRAQYVMIADDDLYVRTEELVAHLGLRESRTRYYSGQVQAIRNVHKVAPIRNTSQRYSLSETQFPLSELPPFAIGAYFFLSMDCVEFISKNRHRLRDLGGMDDISVALWMMSIQVHPRHAKKLGFLRSDCCRDELVAFGDLSPLAIRDVHDNLLGNRPFCHGFGQHLWLKSSAHAPAVGEYTKLQQFQEELQFDFALGGVRNAGLIQVVATVSTAAHAGIKVSFSPSEDDFFAFSRRVCAESRLHFPSAVNSISCTEIASQLAAGLETLFQHLETSK
;
A
#
# COMPACT_ATOMS: atom_id res chain seq x y z
N MET A 1 6.43 22.87 -24.47
CA MET A 1 6.91 22.59 -23.09
C MET A 1 6.96 21.08 -22.91
N ILE A 2 8.03 20.44 -23.40
CA ILE A 2 8.29 19.02 -23.22
C ILE A 2 9.71 18.96 -22.68
N THR A 3 9.85 18.66 -21.39
CA THR A 3 11.15 18.49 -20.74
C THR A 3 11.42 16.99 -20.70
N LEU A 4 12.33 16.50 -21.55
CA LEU A 4 12.83 15.14 -21.49
C LEU A 4 13.69 14.98 -20.23
N TYR A 5 13.32 14.02 -19.38
CA TYR A 5 14.19 13.46 -18.35
C TYR A 5 14.24 11.96 -18.60
N LEU A 6 15.36 11.48 -19.11
CA LEU A 6 15.63 10.05 -19.24
C LEU A 6 16.24 9.58 -17.91
N LEU A 7 15.67 8.48 -17.38
CA LEU A 7 16.26 7.39 -16.60
C LEU A 7 15.32 6.97 -15.46
N SER A 8 14.80 5.74 -15.57
CA SER A 8 14.26 4.98 -14.45
C SER A 8 14.93 3.61 -14.44
N CYS A 9 15.13 3.10 -13.24
CA CYS A 9 15.57 1.77 -12.91
C CYS A 9 14.76 0.71 -13.68
N ILE A 10 15.42 -0.32 -14.21
CA ILE A 10 14.78 -1.50 -14.79
C ILE A 10 15.56 -2.73 -14.32
N TRP A 11 14.81 -3.75 -13.88
CA TRP A 11 15.23 -5.14 -13.82
C TRP A 11 14.27 -5.98 -14.69
N LEU A 12 14.86 -6.76 -15.63
CA LEU A 12 14.38 -7.89 -16.47
C LEU A 12 13.18 -7.65 -17.43
N SER A 13 13.11 -8.20 -18.66
CA SER A 13 13.86 -9.24 -19.38
C SER A 13 13.71 -9.10 -20.92
N THR A 14 14.59 -9.81 -21.64
CA THR A 14 14.81 -10.00 -23.08
C THR A 14 13.61 -10.06 -24.05
N LEU A 15 13.73 -9.41 -25.24
CA LEU A 15 13.77 -10.08 -26.56
C LEU A 15 13.93 -9.09 -27.74
N VAL A 16 14.82 -9.48 -28.65
CA VAL A 16 15.25 -8.90 -29.93
C VAL A 16 14.13 -8.92 -30.97
N TYR A 17 14.02 -7.89 -31.82
CA TYR A 17 13.95 -8.05 -33.29
C TYR A 17 14.31 -6.75 -34.00
N GLY A 18 15.34 -6.82 -34.83
CA GLY A 18 15.76 -5.75 -35.72
C GLY A 18 14.83 -5.59 -36.93
N SER A 19 14.77 -4.37 -37.43
CA SER A 19 14.36 -4.08 -38.80
C SER A 19 15.14 -2.85 -39.26
N SER A 20 16.14 -3.10 -40.11
CA SER A 20 16.88 -2.06 -40.81
C SER A 20 15.92 -1.25 -41.70
N PRO A 21 16.15 0.06 -41.85
CA PRO A 21 16.18 0.60 -43.19
C PRO A 21 17.48 1.36 -43.46
N SER A 22 18.12 0.94 -44.54
CA SER A 22 19.14 1.63 -45.32
C SER A 22 18.97 3.16 -45.38
N GLY A 23 20.03 3.89 -45.05
CA GLY A 23 20.12 5.34 -45.28
C GLY A 23 21.53 5.89 -45.05
N ASN A 24 22.31 5.94 -46.13
CA ASN A 24 23.54 6.69 -46.40
C ASN A 24 24.40 7.22 -45.24
N ALA A 25 25.60 6.63 -45.13
CA ALA A 25 26.73 7.14 -44.36
C ALA A 25 27.17 8.53 -44.87
N ILE A 26 27.21 9.51 -43.97
CA ILE A 26 28.00 10.73 -44.13
C ILE A 26 29.22 10.57 -43.22
N HIS A 27 30.40 10.47 -43.82
CA HIS A 27 31.67 10.47 -43.09
C HIS A 27 31.89 11.84 -42.42
N GLY A 28 31.73 11.90 -41.10
CA GLY A 28 32.21 13.00 -40.24
C GLY A 28 33.52 12.60 -39.57
N HIS A 29 34.52 13.48 -39.60
CA HIS A 29 35.84 13.28 -39.00
C HIS A 29 35.79 13.11 -37.47
N PRO A 30 36.61 12.23 -36.85
CA PRO A 30 36.61 12.00 -35.39
C PRO A 30 37.36 13.08 -34.57
N GLY A 31 37.67 14.24 -35.15
CA GLY A 31 38.62 15.20 -34.58
C GLY A 31 38.02 16.45 -33.90
N SER A 32 36.71 16.72 -34.01
CA SER A 32 36.12 17.99 -33.56
C SER A 32 35.35 17.94 -32.25
N ASP A 33 34.89 16.76 -31.81
CA ASP A 33 33.97 16.67 -30.68
C ASP A 33 34.71 16.59 -29.34
N ALA A 34 35.88 15.94 -29.29
CA ALA A 34 36.74 15.88 -28.11
C ALA A 34 37.18 17.27 -27.62
N ALA A 35 37.46 18.22 -28.54
CA ALA A 35 37.87 19.58 -28.19
C ALA A 35 36.73 20.47 -27.67
N ARG A 36 35.46 20.06 -27.83
CA ARG A 36 34.28 20.80 -27.37
C ARG A 36 33.90 20.45 -25.93
N ILE A 37 34.26 19.24 -25.48
CA ILE A 37 34.04 18.73 -24.12
C ILE A 37 35.15 19.20 -23.14
N GLU A 38 36.32 19.60 -23.65
CA GLU A 38 37.48 20.05 -22.87
C GLU A 38 37.22 21.22 -21.89
N ARG A 39 36.08 21.92 -21.97
CA ARG A 39 35.87 23.21 -21.31
C ARG A 39 34.75 23.32 -20.27
N ARG A 40 34.07 22.25 -19.83
CA ARG A 40 32.78 22.41 -19.12
C ARG A 40 32.48 21.44 -17.96
N GLU A 41 33.27 21.43 -16.89
CA GLU A 41 32.66 21.19 -15.55
C GLU A 41 32.21 22.54 -14.98
N GLY A 42 31.20 23.16 -15.60
CA GLY A 42 30.74 24.53 -15.31
C GLY A 42 29.24 24.72 -15.54
N GLU A 43 28.72 25.94 -15.35
CA GLU A 43 27.27 26.24 -15.42
C GLU A 43 26.61 25.89 -16.77
N ASP A 44 27.39 25.79 -17.85
CA ASP A 44 26.93 25.50 -19.21
C ASP A 44 26.83 24.00 -19.57
N ASP A 45 27.29 23.09 -18.70
CA ASP A 45 27.17 21.65 -18.94
C ASP A 45 25.71 21.21 -18.74
N PRO A 46 25.10 20.45 -19.68
CA PRO A 46 23.76 19.92 -19.50
C PRO A 46 23.64 18.94 -18.33
N ILE A 47 24.73 18.31 -17.87
CA ILE A 47 24.78 17.48 -16.67
C ILE A 47 25.03 18.37 -15.45
N SER A 48 24.35 18.05 -14.36
CA SER A 48 24.47 18.74 -13.07
C SER A 48 25.05 17.85 -11.98
N ALA A 49 24.85 16.54 -12.07
CA ALA A 49 25.47 15.56 -11.19
C ALA A 49 25.43 14.16 -11.82
N VAL A 50 26.35 13.30 -11.38
CA VAL A 50 26.31 11.86 -11.60
C VAL A 50 26.53 11.17 -10.25
N SER A 51 25.69 10.21 -9.91
CA SER A 51 25.74 9.51 -8.63
C SER A 51 25.39 8.02 -8.77
N ILE A 52 25.96 7.20 -7.88
CA ILE A 52 25.44 5.86 -7.62
C ILE A 52 24.26 6.04 -6.66
N VAL A 53 23.11 5.46 -7.02
CA VAL A 53 21.89 5.51 -6.22
C VAL A 53 21.61 4.19 -5.50
N TYR A 54 22.15 3.10 -6.02
CA TYR A 54 22.20 1.80 -5.33
C TYR A 54 23.49 1.05 -5.72
N PRO A 55 24.20 0.40 -4.78
CA PRO A 55 23.95 0.36 -3.33
C PRO A 55 24.12 1.73 -2.67
N LEU A 56 23.58 1.89 -1.45
CA LEU A 56 23.71 3.14 -0.68
C LEU A 56 25.06 3.18 0.04
N ASP A 57 25.52 4.39 0.37
CA ASP A 57 26.76 4.56 1.12
C ASP A 57 26.62 3.99 2.54
N ASN A 58 27.61 3.19 2.92
CA ASN A 58 27.68 2.34 4.11
C ASN A 58 26.59 1.26 4.22
N ALA A 59 25.94 0.88 3.11
CA ALA A 59 24.97 -0.20 3.11
C ALA A 59 25.61 -1.56 3.44
N ILE A 60 24.80 -2.44 4.05
CA ILE A 60 25.08 -3.87 4.16
C ILE A 60 24.10 -4.55 3.22
N GLU A 61 24.62 -5.39 2.34
CA GLU A 61 23.90 -6.04 1.24
C GLU A 61 24.12 -7.56 1.26
N SER A 62 23.22 -8.32 0.65
CA SER A 62 23.40 -9.73 0.33
C SER A 62 23.66 -9.94 -1.17
N LEU A 63 24.13 -11.13 -1.54
CA LEU A 63 24.40 -11.47 -2.94
C LEU A 63 23.12 -11.81 -3.71
N PRO A 64 23.06 -11.50 -5.02
CA PRO A 64 23.98 -10.64 -5.78
C PRO A 64 23.64 -9.15 -5.63
N VAL A 65 24.65 -8.27 -5.78
CA VAL A 65 24.45 -6.80 -5.75
C VAL A 65 24.59 -6.20 -7.13
N THR A 66 23.53 -5.52 -7.61
CA THR A 66 23.57 -4.71 -8.83
C THR A 66 23.81 -3.24 -8.54
N PHE A 67 24.25 -2.50 -9.56
CA PHE A 67 24.40 -1.05 -9.48
C PHE A 67 23.26 -0.33 -10.18
N THR A 68 22.84 0.78 -9.59
CA THR A 68 21.99 1.78 -10.23
C THR A 68 22.66 3.14 -10.13
N ALA A 69 22.74 3.88 -11.23
CA ALA A 69 23.27 5.24 -11.27
C ALA A 69 22.25 6.21 -11.85
N GLU A 70 22.38 7.47 -11.45
CA GLU A 70 21.58 8.58 -11.94
C GLU A 70 22.50 9.66 -12.55
N VAL A 71 22.05 10.21 -13.68
CA VAL A 71 22.65 11.37 -14.34
C VAL A 71 21.62 12.49 -14.31
N LEU A 72 21.87 13.51 -13.50
CA LEU A 72 20.95 14.64 -13.36
C LEU A 72 21.19 15.67 -14.47
N ILE A 73 20.23 15.81 -15.36
CA ILE A 73 20.28 16.76 -16.48
C ILE A 73 19.60 18.09 -16.09
N ARG A 74 20.23 19.22 -16.42
CA ARG A 74 19.67 20.55 -16.19
C ARG A 74 18.37 20.76 -16.99
N PRO A 75 17.39 21.47 -16.43
CA PRO A 75 16.14 21.74 -17.15
C PRO A 75 16.38 22.48 -18.47
N GLY A 76 15.80 21.97 -19.57
CA GLY A 76 15.85 22.62 -20.88
C GLY A 76 17.10 22.34 -21.71
N THR A 77 18.05 21.52 -21.22
CA THR A 77 19.30 21.20 -21.93
C THR A 77 19.33 19.77 -22.47
N GLY A 78 18.17 19.11 -22.62
CA GLY A 78 18.08 17.71 -23.06
C GLY A 78 18.63 17.46 -24.47
N ASP A 79 18.39 18.37 -25.42
CA ASP A 79 18.92 18.26 -26.78
C ASP A 79 20.45 18.37 -26.78
N LEU A 80 21.00 19.27 -25.96
CA LEU A 80 22.43 19.42 -25.76
C LEU A 80 23.05 18.19 -25.09
N PHE A 81 22.36 17.59 -24.11
CA PHE A 81 22.77 16.32 -23.51
C PHE A 81 22.89 15.22 -24.56
N ASN A 82 21.88 15.09 -25.42
CA ASN A 82 21.89 14.09 -26.49
C ASN A 82 23.00 14.35 -27.52
N GLU A 83 23.25 15.61 -27.89
CA GLU A 83 24.36 15.98 -28.78
C GLU A 83 25.73 15.59 -28.18
N LEU A 84 25.93 15.86 -26.89
CA LEU A 84 27.24 15.74 -26.26
C LEU A 84 27.55 14.36 -25.65
N TYR A 85 26.55 13.64 -25.13
CA TYR A 85 26.77 12.44 -24.31
C TYR A 85 26.12 11.17 -24.85
N SER A 86 25.34 11.22 -25.95
CA SER A 86 24.63 10.04 -26.47
C SER A 86 25.55 8.90 -26.94
N HIS A 87 26.82 9.20 -27.22
CA HIS A 87 27.83 8.23 -27.65
C HIS A 87 28.65 7.64 -26.48
N MET A 88 28.58 8.25 -25.29
CA MET A 88 29.35 7.82 -24.12
C MET A 88 28.66 6.68 -23.36
N GLY A 89 29.46 5.85 -22.70
CA GLY A 89 29.01 4.82 -21.77
C GLY A 89 29.01 5.31 -20.32
N ILE A 90 28.12 4.72 -19.51
CA ILE A 90 28.12 4.85 -18.05
C ILE A 90 28.97 3.72 -17.47
N CYS A 91 30.07 4.07 -16.81
CA CYS A 91 31.07 3.12 -16.34
C CYS A 91 31.12 3.08 -14.81
N PHE A 92 31.13 1.87 -14.26
CA PHE A 92 31.28 1.59 -12.84
C PHE A 92 32.70 1.11 -12.56
N GLU A 93 33.33 1.73 -11.57
CA GLU A 93 34.60 1.30 -10.98
C GLU A 93 34.32 0.72 -9.60
N VAL A 94 34.88 -0.43 -9.28
CA VAL A 94 34.78 -1.08 -7.96
C VAL A 94 36.20 -1.40 -7.47
N ASN A 95 36.54 -0.97 -6.25
CA ASN A 95 37.86 -1.14 -5.65
C ASN A 95 39.01 -0.65 -6.56
N ASN A 96 38.77 0.47 -7.27
CA ASN A 96 39.66 1.09 -8.26
C ASN A 96 39.96 0.22 -9.50
N ALA A 97 39.16 -0.82 -9.76
CA ALA A 97 39.18 -1.58 -11.00
C ALA A 97 37.90 -1.29 -11.78
N LEU A 98 38.01 -1.25 -13.12
CA LEU A 98 36.82 -1.20 -13.96
C LEU A 98 35.97 -2.45 -13.68
N PHE A 99 34.70 -2.23 -13.39
CA PHE A 99 33.74 -3.29 -13.13
C PHE A 99 32.85 -3.52 -14.35
N SER A 100 32.27 -2.45 -14.91
CA SER A 100 31.45 -2.53 -16.12
C SER A 100 31.28 -1.18 -16.79
N CYS A 101 30.95 -1.17 -18.07
CA CYS A 101 30.51 0.01 -18.81
C CYS A 101 29.26 -0.31 -19.64
N LEU A 102 28.27 0.56 -19.59
CA LEU A 102 26.99 0.41 -20.27
C LEU A 102 26.90 1.43 -21.41
N ARG A 103 26.84 0.95 -22.65
CA ARG A 103 26.60 1.77 -23.85
C ARG A 103 25.10 1.73 -24.21
N GLY A 104 24.39 2.84 -24.03
CA GLY A 104 22.94 2.87 -24.27
C GLY A 104 22.11 2.04 -23.27
N ARG A 105 20.91 1.59 -23.67
CA ARG A 105 19.95 0.84 -22.81
C ARG A 105 20.17 -0.68 -22.78
N GLU A 106 21.25 -1.20 -23.36
CA GLU A 106 21.50 -2.65 -23.38
C GLU A 106 22.17 -3.10 -22.07
N LEU A 107 21.42 -3.86 -21.26
CA LEU A 107 21.91 -4.55 -20.07
C LEU A 107 22.59 -5.85 -20.52
N ARG A 108 23.89 -5.99 -20.25
CA ARG A 108 24.55 -7.31 -20.21
C ARG A 108 24.30 -7.93 -18.85
N ASP A 109 23.95 -9.21 -18.80
CA ASP A 109 23.65 -10.01 -17.59
C ASP A 109 24.86 -10.20 -16.64
N GLU A 110 26.02 -9.56 -16.89
CA GLU A 110 27.29 -9.78 -16.18
C GLU A 110 27.63 -8.70 -15.12
N ASN A 111 26.69 -7.81 -14.77
CA ASN A 111 26.97 -6.60 -13.97
C ASN A 111 26.60 -6.72 -12.49
N GLU A 112 26.88 -7.85 -11.85
CA GLU A 112 26.55 -8.07 -10.44
C GLU A 112 27.76 -8.47 -9.60
N ILE A 113 27.86 -7.93 -8.40
CA ILE A 113 28.83 -8.41 -7.42
C ILE A 113 28.32 -9.74 -6.88
N GLN A 114 29.12 -10.79 -7.12
CA GLN A 114 28.86 -12.17 -6.68
C GLN A 114 29.79 -12.62 -5.54
N THR A 115 30.52 -11.70 -4.92
CA THR A 115 31.50 -12.02 -3.87
C THR A 115 31.24 -11.25 -2.58
N LEU A 116 31.53 -11.89 -1.45
CA LEU A 116 31.43 -11.27 -0.13
C LEU A 116 32.63 -10.37 0.12
N GLY A 117 32.43 -9.27 0.86
CA GLY A 117 33.50 -8.37 1.24
C GLY A 117 33.09 -6.91 1.33
N ARG A 118 34.08 -6.03 1.46
CA ARG A 118 33.90 -4.58 1.44
C ARG A 118 34.26 -4.03 0.07
N PHE A 119 33.43 -3.15 -0.45
CA PHE A 119 33.57 -2.57 -1.77
C PHE A 119 33.48 -1.05 -1.70
N VAL A 120 34.22 -0.39 -2.57
CA VAL A 120 34.10 1.05 -2.81
C VAL A 120 33.86 1.24 -4.30
N ALA A 121 32.73 1.83 -4.66
CA ALA A 121 32.32 2.02 -6.04
C ALA A 121 32.26 3.50 -6.45
N ARG A 122 32.50 3.78 -7.73
CA ARG A 122 32.26 5.08 -8.38
C ARG A 122 31.60 4.86 -9.73
N VAL A 123 30.84 5.84 -10.18
CA VAL A 123 30.34 5.89 -11.55
C VAL A 123 30.93 7.09 -12.27
N PHE A 124 31.20 6.96 -13.57
CA PHE A 124 31.67 8.04 -14.43
C PHE A 124 31.19 7.83 -15.87
N LEU A 125 31.26 8.87 -16.68
CA LEU A 125 30.99 8.83 -18.11
C LEU A 125 32.31 8.73 -18.89
N SER A 126 32.33 7.95 -19.95
CA SER A 126 33.52 7.82 -20.82
C SER A 126 33.09 7.45 -22.23
N ASP A 127 33.91 7.80 -23.22
CA ASP A 127 33.86 7.12 -24.51
C ASP A 127 34.15 5.63 -24.30
N VAL A 128 33.46 4.77 -25.04
CA VAL A 128 33.63 3.31 -24.98
C VAL A 128 33.91 2.76 -26.37
N ASP A 129 34.84 1.81 -26.48
CA ASP A 129 35.12 1.12 -27.74
C ASP A 129 34.04 0.10 -28.12
N ASP A 130 34.30 -0.69 -29.16
CA ASP A 130 33.37 -1.71 -29.66
C ASP A 130 33.28 -2.92 -28.72
N GLU A 131 34.31 -3.14 -27.90
CA GLU A 131 34.36 -4.15 -26.85
C GLU A 131 33.63 -3.72 -25.56
N GLY A 132 33.41 -2.41 -25.40
CA GLY A 132 32.73 -1.81 -24.26
C GLY A 132 33.70 -1.32 -23.18
N GLU A 133 34.98 -1.20 -23.48
CA GLU A 133 35.99 -0.68 -22.56
C GLU A 133 36.08 0.85 -22.66
N PRO A 134 36.26 1.57 -21.54
CA PRO A 134 36.35 3.02 -21.54
C PRO A 134 37.67 3.48 -22.16
N VAL A 135 37.58 4.26 -23.22
CA VAL A 135 38.73 4.84 -23.92
C VAL A 135 38.83 6.33 -23.59
N GLY A 136 40.02 6.79 -23.23
CA GLY A 136 40.28 8.21 -23.04
C GLY A 136 39.95 8.72 -21.63
N ARG A 137 39.34 9.91 -21.55
CA ARG A 137 39.17 10.67 -20.31
C ARG A 137 37.88 10.27 -19.60
N ARG A 138 37.93 10.19 -18.26
CA ARG A 138 36.73 10.09 -17.41
C ARG A 138 36.08 11.46 -17.25
N TYR A 139 34.78 11.53 -17.52
CA TYR A 139 33.93 12.70 -17.32
C TYR A 139 32.98 12.46 -16.14
N TRP A 140 32.69 13.49 -15.35
CA TRP A 140 31.70 13.44 -14.28
C TRP A 140 31.83 12.21 -13.35
N VAL A 141 32.93 12.16 -12.59
CA VAL A 141 33.17 11.09 -11.62
C VAL A 141 32.36 11.34 -10.36
N SER A 142 31.54 10.37 -9.95
CA SER A 142 30.75 10.46 -8.73
C SER A 142 31.62 10.48 -7.47
N SER A 143 31.03 10.92 -6.36
CA SER A 143 31.58 10.58 -5.03
C SER A 143 31.64 9.06 -4.86
N PRO A 144 32.63 8.53 -4.12
CA PRO A 144 32.71 7.11 -3.84
C PRO A 144 31.56 6.67 -2.91
N VAL A 145 31.04 5.47 -3.16
CA VAL A 145 30.06 4.79 -2.32
C VAL A 145 30.71 3.54 -1.75
N ALA A 146 30.80 3.45 -0.42
CA ALA A 146 31.30 2.28 0.28
C ALA A 146 30.15 1.37 0.71
N PHE A 147 30.26 0.06 0.58
CA PHE A 147 29.25 -0.90 1.06
C PHE A 147 29.89 -2.24 1.40
N THR A 148 29.18 -3.05 2.17
CA THR A 148 29.62 -4.39 2.59
C THR A 148 28.63 -5.43 2.10
N VAL A 149 29.13 -6.49 1.47
CA VAL A 149 28.33 -7.63 1.05
C VAL A 149 28.62 -8.81 1.98
N VAL A 150 27.56 -9.32 2.61
CA VAL A 150 27.62 -10.39 3.61
C VAL A 150 26.78 -11.60 3.16
N GLY A 151 26.98 -12.75 3.79
CA GLY A 151 26.17 -13.94 3.51
C GLY A 151 24.76 -13.80 4.10
N ASP A 152 23.81 -14.58 3.56
CA ASP A 152 22.38 -14.47 3.90
C ASP A 152 22.11 -14.50 5.41
N ALA A 153 22.75 -15.40 6.16
CA ALA A 153 22.56 -15.49 7.61
C ALA A 153 22.99 -14.22 8.38
N GLU A 154 24.06 -13.56 7.93
CA GLU A 154 24.53 -12.30 8.53
C GLU A 154 23.63 -11.13 8.11
N PHE A 155 23.16 -11.15 6.86
CA PHE A 155 22.20 -10.19 6.35
C PHE A 155 20.87 -10.27 7.11
N ASP A 156 20.32 -11.48 7.26
CA ASP A 156 19.08 -11.72 8.03
C ASP A 156 19.24 -11.26 9.49
N ALA A 157 20.39 -11.55 10.12
CA ALA A 157 20.70 -11.05 11.46
C ALA A 157 20.76 -9.51 11.51
N HIS A 158 21.28 -8.87 10.45
CA HIS A 158 21.27 -7.42 10.32
C HIS A 158 19.85 -6.85 10.23
N ILE A 159 18.98 -7.43 9.38
CA ILE A 159 17.55 -7.03 9.27
C ILE A 159 16.82 -7.24 10.61
N ALA A 160 17.08 -8.37 11.28
CA ALA A 160 16.45 -8.69 12.57
C ALA A 160 16.86 -7.71 13.68
N ARG A 161 18.16 -7.38 13.78
CA ARG A 161 18.65 -6.38 14.75
C ARG A 161 18.05 -5.01 14.49
N TYR A 162 18.03 -4.57 13.22
CA TYR A 162 17.40 -3.31 12.83
C TYR A 162 15.93 -3.26 13.21
N THR A 163 15.20 -4.34 12.94
CA THR A 163 13.80 -4.50 13.31
C THR A 163 13.63 -4.38 14.82
N GLN A 164 14.42 -5.13 15.61
CA GLN A 164 14.34 -5.12 17.07
C GLN A 164 14.67 -3.75 17.70
N GLU A 165 15.70 -3.06 17.19
CA GLU A 165 16.08 -1.71 17.66
C GLU A 165 14.94 -0.70 17.49
N ARG A 166 14.14 -0.86 16.43
CA ARG A 166 13.01 0.01 16.12
C ARG A 166 11.72 -0.42 16.81
N GLN A 167 11.52 -1.72 17.05
CA GLN A 167 10.37 -2.26 17.78
C GLN A 167 10.15 -1.55 19.12
N ASN A 168 11.23 -1.26 19.85
CA ASN A 168 11.18 -0.59 21.15
C ASN A 168 10.68 0.87 21.10
N LYS A 169 10.62 1.48 19.90
CA LYS A 169 10.09 2.84 19.71
C LYS A 169 8.58 2.86 19.55
N TYR A 170 7.99 1.76 19.09
CA TYR A 170 6.58 1.68 18.75
C TYR A 170 5.78 0.97 19.85
N ARG A 171 4.46 1.13 19.81
CA ARG A 171 3.59 0.52 20.83
C ARG A 171 3.74 -1.01 20.85
N PRO A 172 3.63 -1.66 22.02
CA PRO A 172 3.57 -3.11 22.11
C PRO A 172 2.49 -3.67 21.18
N GLY A 173 2.85 -4.67 20.36
CA GLY A 173 1.92 -5.30 19.42
C GLY A 173 1.60 -4.51 18.14
N TYR A 174 2.41 -3.52 17.76
CA TYR A 174 2.21 -2.75 16.51
C TYR A 174 2.20 -3.60 15.23
N ASN A 175 2.76 -4.82 15.28
CA ASN A 175 2.87 -5.78 14.18
C ASN A 175 2.07 -7.07 14.40
N LEU A 176 1.12 -7.09 15.33
CA LEU A 176 0.25 -8.26 15.53
C LEU A 176 -0.53 -8.59 14.27
N SER A 177 -0.88 -9.87 14.11
CA SER A 177 -1.90 -10.27 13.14
C SER A 177 -3.27 -9.71 13.54
N LEU A 178 -4.23 -9.68 12.62
CA LEU A 178 -5.60 -9.24 12.89
C LEU A 178 -6.24 -10.04 14.04
N VAL A 179 -6.07 -11.36 14.02
CA VAL A 179 -6.63 -12.27 15.03
C VAL A 179 -5.95 -12.08 16.38
N ASP A 180 -4.61 -11.96 16.41
CA ASP A 180 -3.89 -11.74 17.67
C ASP A 180 -4.23 -10.39 18.30
N TRP A 181 -4.42 -9.36 17.47
CA TRP A 181 -4.89 -8.06 17.92
C TRP A 181 -6.28 -8.17 18.55
N ALA A 182 -7.22 -8.86 17.90
CA ALA A 182 -8.58 -9.02 18.41
C ALA A 182 -8.59 -9.80 19.75
N LEU A 183 -7.83 -10.90 19.84
CA LEU A 183 -7.64 -11.66 21.08
C LEU A 183 -7.04 -10.79 22.18
N GLN A 184 -6.06 -9.96 21.85
CA GLN A 184 -5.48 -9.02 22.81
C GLN A 184 -6.53 -8.01 23.31
N GLN A 185 -7.37 -7.45 22.44
CA GLN A 185 -8.44 -6.53 22.86
C GLN A 185 -9.45 -7.20 23.79
N GLN A 186 -9.86 -8.42 23.46
CA GLN A 186 -10.78 -9.22 24.29
C GLN A 186 -10.17 -9.58 25.64
N SER A 187 -8.87 -9.88 25.69
CA SER A 187 -8.16 -10.19 26.92
C SER A 187 -7.90 -8.97 27.80
N GLN A 188 -7.53 -7.83 27.21
CA GLN A 188 -7.22 -6.61 27.94
C GLN A 188 -8.48 -5.90 28.42
N ARG A 189 -9.55 -5.92 27.61
CA ARG A 189 -10.87 -5.36 27.93
C ARG A 189 -10.75 -3.93 28.48
N SER A 190 -10.07 -3.08 27.72
CA SER A 190 -9.82 -1.67 28.08
C SER A 190 -11.13 -0.90 28.26
N ASP A 191 -11.23 -0.12 29.34
CA ASP A 191 -12.37 0.76 29.60
C ASP A 191 -12.59 1.78 28.47
N GLU A 192 -11.50 2.26 27.84
CA GLU A 192 -11.57 3.20 26.72
C GLU A 192 -12.22 2.56 25.48
N LEU A 193 -11.82 1.31 25.19
CA LEU A 193 -12.39 0.54 24.08
C LEU A 193 -13.87 0.21 24.34
N LEU A 194 -14.21 -0.23 25.55
CA LEU A 194 -15.60 -0.50 25.91
C LEU A 194 -16.46 0.76 25.77
N ALA A 195 -16.02 1.90 26.32
CA ALA A 195 -16.72 3.18 26.18
C ALA A 195 -16.89 3.60 24.70
N GLN A 196 -15.93 3.25 23.85
CA GLN A 196 -16.05 3.44 22.40
C GLN A 196 -17.11 2.53 21.77
N LEU A 197 -17.11 1.24 22.11
CA LEU A 197 -18.05 0.25 21.60
C LEU A 197 -19.49 0.47 22.10
N GLU A 198 -19.69 1.24 23.16
CA GLU A 198 -21.03 1.65 23.60
C GLU A 198 -21.71 2.70 22.68
N ARG A 199 -20.98 3.33 21.74
CA ARG A 199 -21.55 4.37 20.87
C ARG A 199 -22.28 3.73 19.69
N GLU A 200 -23.47 4.23 19.35
CA GLU A 200 -24.28 3.64 18.25
C GLU A 200 -23.71 3.90 16.86
N THR A 201 -23.00 5.02 16.66
CA THR A 201 -22.30 5.31 15.40
C THR A 201 -21.07 4.42 15.26
N VAL A 202 -21.31 3.23 14.73
CA VAL A 202 -20.30 2.30 14.25
C VAL A 202 -20.47 2.20 12.74
N GLY A 203 -19.42 2.46 11.98
CA GLY A 203 -19.44 2.47 10.52
C GLY A 203 -19.30 3.85 9.90
N LEU A 204 -19.36 3.90 8.56
CA LEU A 204 -19.18 5.12 7.77
C LEU A 204 -20.22 6.17 8.18
N SER A 205 -19.84 7.14 9.01
CA SER A 205 -20.63 8.34 9.18
C SER A 205 -20.81 8.98 7.81
N GLN A 206 -22.06 9.15 7.39
CA GLN A 206 -22.38 9.99 6.22
C GLN A 206 -21.81 11.38 6.53
N SER A 207 -20.85 11.84 5.73
CA SER A 207 -20.37 13.22 5.86
C SER A 207 -21.53 14.14 5.47
N LYS A 208 -22.21 14.69 6.49
CA LYS A 208 -23.13 15.80 6.30
C LYS A 208 -22.32 17.00 5.84
N ASP A 209 -22.62 17.49 4.64
CA ASP A 209 -22.36 18.87 4.17
C ASP A 209 -20.93 19.45 4.21
N GLU A 210 -19.87 18.67 4.46
CA GLU A 210 -18.49 19.19 4.41
C GLU A 210 -17.90 19.21 2.99
N GLU A 211 -17.15 20.28 2.69
CA GLU A 211 -16.38 20.42 1.44
C GLU A 211 -15.20 19.44 1.44
N MET A 212 -15.41 18.25 0.89
CA MET A 212 -14.37 17.22 0.79
C MET A 212 -13.45 17.51 -0.40
N ILE A 213 -12.15 17.55 -0.16
CA ILE A 213 -11.13 17.76 -1.20
C ILE A 213 -10.70 16.42 -1.78
N LEU A 214 -10.33 15.47 -0.92
CA LEU A 214 -9.72 14.22 -1.33
C LEU A 214 -10.26 13.03 -0.52
N LEU A 215 -10.80 12.04 -1.23
CA LEU A 215 -11.07 10.72 -0.66
C LEU A 215 -9.94 9.76 -1.06
N ILE A 216 -9.30 9.12 -0.10
CA ILE A 216 -8.23 8.15 -0.33
C ILE A 216 -8.78 6.75 -0.05
N GLY A 217 -8.79 5.92 -1.07
CA GLY A 217 -9.13 4.51 -1.01
C GLY A 217 -7.87 3.65 -0.99
N VAL A 218 -7.55 3.06 0.17
CA VAL A 218 -6.37 2.22 0.39
C VAL A 218 -6.72 0.75 0.17
N LYS A 219 -6.31 0.18 -0.95
CA LYS A 219 -6.44 -1.24 -1.26
C LYS A 219 -5.62 -2.05 -0.26
N THR A 220 -6.24 -3.05 0.36
CA THR A 220 -5.58 -3.88 1.37
C THR A 220 -6.05 -5.33 1.28
N ALA A 221 -5.18 -6.26 1.65
CA ALA A 221 -5.58 -7.62 1.98
C ALA A 221 -6.06 -7.65 3.43
N VAL A 222 -7.34 -7.93 3.65
CA VAL A 222 -7.99 -7.82 4.96
C VAL A 222 -7.29 -8.68 5.99
N GLU A 223 -7.00 -9.93 5.66
CA GLU A 223 -6.40 -10.89 6.59
C GLU A 223 -4.93 -10.58 6.88
N THR A 224 -4.12 -10.46 5.83
CA THR A 224 -2.65 -10.47 5.97
C THR A 224 -2.02 -9.09 6.18
N ASN A 225 -2.67 -8.01 5.76
CA ASN A 225 -2.08 -6.66 5.80
C ASN A 225 -2.56 -5.79 6.97
N PHE A 226 -3.07 -6.40 8.05
CA PHE A 226 -3.50 -5.64 9.22
C PHE A 226 -2.40 -4.72 9.79
N ALA A 227 -1.15 -5.20 9.87
CA ALA A 227 -0.02 -4.39 10.36
C ALA A 227 0.27 -3.15 9.50
N LEU A 228 0.03 -3.23 8.18
CA LEU A 228 0.13 -2.09 7.26
C LEU A 228 -0.99 -1.08 7.51
N ARG A 229 -2.23 -1.55 7.69
CA ARG A 229 -3.36 -0.69 8.06
C ARG A 229 -3.10 0.04 9.38
N GLN A 230 -2.58 -0.67 10.38
CA GLN A 230 -2.18 -0.05 11.65
C GLN A 230 -1.07 0.99 11.46
N ALA A 231 -0.07 0.72 10.62
CA ALA A 231 0.98 1.69 10.30
C ALA A 231 0.39 2.98 9.72
N ILE A 232 -0.54 2.87 8.77
CA ILE A 232 -1.20 4.02 8.16
C ILE A 232 -2.04 4.79 9.19
N ARG A 233 -2.86 4.10 10.00
CA ARG A 233 -3.70 4.71 11.06
C ARG A 233 -2.89 5.45 12.11
N GLU A 234 -1.69 4.97 12.41
CA GLU A 234 -0.77 5.58 13.39
C GLU A 234 0.10 6.70 12.79
N THR A 235 0.05 6.91 11.48
CA THR A 235 0.93 7.84 10.78
C THR A 235 0.12 8.81 9.90
N TRP A 236 0.32 8.80 8.59
CA TRP A 236 -0.25 9.76 7.65
C TRP A 236 -1.76 9.64 7.45
N GLY A 237 -2.36 8.52 7.85
CA GLY A 237 -3.81 8.29 7.83
C GLY A 237 -4.50 8.55 9.18
N SER A 238 -3.77 9.01 10.19
CA SER A 238 -4.34 9.38 11.49
C SER A 238 -5.22 10.63 11.39
N LYS A 239 -6.17 10.79 12.31
CA LYS A 239 -7.01 12.00 12.34
C LYS A 239 -6.20 13.27 12.58
N GLU A 240 -5.11 13.15 13.33
CA GLU A 240 -4.20 14.23 13.69
C GLU A 240 -3.33 14.67 12.52
N ALA A 241 -2.93 13.74 11.64
CA ALA A 241 -2.09 14.04 10.47
C ALA A 241 -2.88 14.40 9.21
N LEU A 242 -4.18 14.10 9.16
CA LEU A 242 -5.01 14.39 7.98
C LEU A 242 -5.44 15.86 7.96
N PRO A 243 -5.24 16.58 6.84
CA PRO A 243 -5.77 17.92 6.68
C PRO A 243 -7.29 17.90 6.52
N GLU A 244 -7.93 19.04 6.77
CA GLU A 244 -9.38 19.21 6.61
C GLU A 244 -9.83 18.86 5.19
N GLY A 245 -10.99 18.20 5.07
CA GLY A 245 -11.54 17.77 3.79
C GLY A 245 -10.86 16.53 3.20
N VAL A 246 -10.00 15.82 3.94
CA VAL A 246 -9.43 14.53 3.53
C VAL A 246 -9.98 13.38 4.35
N LYS A 247 -10.33 12.29 3.68
CA LYS A 247 -10.78 11.04 4.33
C LYS A 247 -10.04 9.85 3.76
N VAL A 248 -9.60 8.94 4.63
CA VAL A 248 -8.97 7.66 4.26
C VAL A 248 -9.93 6.52 4.58
N LEU A 249 -10.09 5.58 3.65
CA LEU A 249 -10.85 4.35 3.82
C LEU A 249 -10.02 3.17 3.31
N PHE A 250 -10.03 2.07 4.06
CA PHE A 250 -9.43 0.81 3.65
C PHE A 250 -10.42 -0.01 2.82
N ILE A 251 -9.95 -0.55 1.70
CA ILE A 251 -10.75 -1.27 0.71
C ILE A 251 -10.34 -2.75 0.73
N GLY A 252 -11.07 -3.52 1.53
CA GLY A 252 -10.82 -4.93 1.77
C GLY A 252 -11.58 -5.89 0.85
N CYS A 253 -12.81 -5.56 0.45
CA CYS A 253 -13.78 -6.54 -0.11
C CYS A 253 -14.10 -7.67 0.88
N ARG A 254 -14.93 -8.63 0.45
CA ARG A 254 -15.29 -9.81 1.24
C ARG A 254 -14.13 -10.82 1.24
N THR A 255 -13.76 -11.31 2.41
CA THR A 255 -12.69 -12.30 2.57
C THR A 255 -13.12 -13.69 2.09
N PHE A 256 -12.12 -14.47 1.65
CA PHE A 256 -12.25 -15.85 1.16
C PHE A 256 -11.22 -16.69 1.90
N SER A 257 -11.55 -17.94 2.22
CA SER A 257 -10.56 -18.88 2.76
C SER A 257 -10.10 -19.79 1.62
N ASN A 258 -8.79 -19.83 1.36
CA ASN A 258 -8.17 -21.00 0.74
C ASN A 258 -8.40 -22.17 1.70
N PHE A 259 -8.56 -23.41 1.23
CA PHE A 259 -8.01 -24.64 1.85
C PHE A 259 -8.68 -25.87 1.25
N ASP A 260 -7.85 -26.88 1.01
CA ASP A 260 -8.17 -28.15 0.35
C ASP A 260 -9.30 -28.89 1.05
N GLU A 261 -10.25 -29.42 0.26
CA GLU A 261 -11.41 -30.22 0.69
C GLU A 261 -11.01 -31.57 1.33
N TYR A 262 -9.72 -31.82 1.55
CA TYR A 262 -9.17 -33.09 2.00
C TYR A 262 -8.25 -32.92 3.22
N ASN A 263 -8.75 -33.30 4.41
CA ASN A 263 -8.01 -33.91 5.52
C ASN A 263 -7.76 -33.15 6.84
N GLU A 264 -8.63 -32.28 7.36
CA GLU A 264 -8.73 -32.13 8.83
C GLU A 264 -10.20 -32.03 9.29
N THR A 265 -10.46 -32.34 10.56
CA THR A 265 -11.82 -32.42 11.11
C THR A 265 -12.54 -31.06 11.01
N GLU A 266 -13.71 -31.04 10.37
CA GLU A 266 -14.55 -29.84 10.07
C GLU A 266 -14.64 -28.80 11.22
N ASN A 267 -14.59 -29.25 12.48
CA ASN A 267 -14.76 -28.39 13.65
C ASN A 267 -13.64 -27.37 13.91
N GLU A 268 -12.37 -27.69 13.64
CA GLU A 268 -11.24 -26.80 13.98
C GLU A 268 -11.11 -25.65 12.98
N PHE A 269 -11.30 -25.95 11.69
CA PHE A 269 -11.33 -24.95 10.61
C PHE A 269 -12.47 -23.95 10.77
N ASP A 270 -13.66 -24.42 11.14
CA ASP A 270 -14.79 -23.52 11.37
C ASP A 270 -14.55 -22.64 12.59
N ALA A 271 -13.76 -23.07 13.58
CA ALA A 271 -13.35 -22.23 14.69
C ALA A 271 -12.37 -21.13 14.24
N GLU A 272 -11.40 -21.44 13.39
CA GLU A 272 -10.47 -20.45 12.84
C GLU A 272 -11.16 -19.41 11.95
N ARG A 273 -12.04 -19.87 11.04
CA ARG A 273 -12.85 -18.97 10.20
C ARG A 273 -13.73 -18.03 11.03
N ARG A 274 -14.33 -18.54 12.11
CA ARG A 274 -15.11 -17.73 13.06
C ARG A 274 -14.24 -16.68 13.73
N ARG A 275 -13.07 -17.06 14.27
CA ARG A 275 -12.12 -16.12 14.88
C ARG A 275 -11.68 -15.02 13.90
N LEU A 276 -11.38 -15.38 12.65
CA LEU A 276 -11.02 -14.40 11.63
C LEU A 276 -12.19 -13.46 11.34
N ARG A 277 -13.41 -13.99 11.18
CA ARG A 277 -14.60 -13.16 10.96
C ARG A 277 -14.83 -12.21 12.13
N ASP A 278 -14.75 -12.71 13.36
CA ASP A 278 -14.90 -11.89 14.56
C ASP A 278 -13.84 -10.80 14.63
N ALA A 279 -12.59 -11.11 14.29
CA ALA A 279 -11.52 -10.13 14.28
C ALA A 279 -11.76 -9.03 13.21
N ILE A 280 -12.24 -9.39 12.01
CA ILE A 280 -12.61 -8.44 10.95
C ILE A 280 -13.73 -7.52 11.43
N GLU A 281 -14.81 -8.08 11.99
CA GLU A 281 -15.93 -7.28 12.48
C GLU A 281 -15.52 -6.38 13.64
N LEU A 282 -14.70 -6.88 14.56
CA LEU A 282 -14.15 -6.06 15.64
C LEU A 282 -13.30 -4.91 15.08
N GLU A 283 -12.45 -5.16 14.09
CA GLU A 283 -11.67 -4.09 13.45
C GLU A 283 -12.60 -3.03 12.83
N LYS A 284 -13.64 -3.45 12.09
CA LYS A 284 -14.63 -2.54 11.52
C LYS A 284 -15.33 -1.72 12.59
N MET A 285 -15.68 -2.34 13.72
CA MET A 285 -16.34 -1.64 14.82
C MET A 285 -15.42 -0.64 15.51
N VAL A 286 -14.15 -0.99 15.69
CA VAL A 286 -13.15 -0.16 16.38
C VAL A 286 -12.71 1.02 15.52
N TYR A 287 -12.42 0.83 14.23
CA TYR A 287 -11.83 1.89 13.42
C TYR A 287 -12.84 2.59 12.50
N GLY A 288 -13.91 1.91 12.08
CA GLY A 288 -14.98 2.49 11.26
C GLY A 288 -14.53 2.93 9.85
N ASP A 289 -13.37 2.48 9.40
CA ASP A 289 -12.70 2.91 8.16
C ASP A 289 -12.47 1.76 7.16
N LEU A 290 -12.81 0.52 7.51
CA LEU A 290 -12.60 -0.67 6.68
C LEU A 290 -13.88 -1.10 5.96
N LEU A 291 -13.83 -1.13 4.63
CA LEU A 291 -14.89 -1.62 3.77
C LEU A 291 -14.64 -3.07 3.36
N THR A 292 -15.60 -3.94 3.65
CA THR A 292 -15.57 -5.37 3.29
C THR A 292 -16.84 -5.76 2.54
N ASP A 293 -17.88 -6.18 3.26
CA ASP A 293 -19.17 -6.63 2.74
C ASP A 293 -19.96 -5.53 2.02
N GLU A 294 -19.63 -4.27 2.27
CA GLU A 294 -20.17 -3.09 1.57
C GLU A 294 -19.77 -3.06 0.09
N LEU A 295 -18.70 -3.78 -0.29
CA LEU A 295 -18.19 -3.85 -1.65
C LEU A 295 -18.55 -5.19 -2.27
N ASN A 296 -19.18 -5.15 -3.45
CA ASN A 296 -19.58 -6.37 -4.15
C ASN A 296 -18.40 -7.00 -4.93
N CYS A 297 -17.36 -7.37 -4.21
CA CYS A 297 -16.13 -7.98 -4.71
C CYS A 297 -15.63 -9.02 -3.72
N VAL A 298 -14.54 -9.67 -4.11
CA VAL A 298 -13.80 -10.70 -3.41
C VAL A 298 -12.41 -10.16 -3.10
N ASP A 299 -11.92 -10.38 -1.88
CA ASP A 299 -10.56 -10.00 -1.50
C ASP A 299 -9.54 -10.98 -2.09
N GLN A 300 -9.33 -10.86 -3.40
CA GLN A 300 -8.34 -11.64 -4.14
C GLN A 300 -7.65 -10.76 -5.18
N TYR A 301 -6.43 -11.11 -5.53
CA TYR A 301 -5.64 -10.35 -6.49
C TYR A 301 -6.31 -10.23 -7.87
N LEU A 302 -6.88 -11.33 -8.39
CA LEU A 302 -7.56 -11.32 -9.69
C LEU A 302 -8.83 -10.45 -9.71
N ASP A 303 -9.36 -10.07 -8.55
CA ASP A 303 -10.55 -9.22 -8.41
C ASP A 303 -10.19 -7.77 -8.01
N LEU A 304 -8.91 -7.41 -8.00
CA LEU A 304 -8.41 -6.08 -7.64
C LEU A 304 -9.05 -4.97 -8.49
N THR A 305 -9.29 -5.22 -9.78
CA THR A 305 -10.00 -4.29 -10.65
C THR A 305 -11.45 -4.07 -10.20
N ASN A 306 -12.15 -5.12 -9.77
CA ASN A 306 -13.51 -5.00 -9.21
C ASN A 306 -13.49 -4.36 -7.83
N LYS A 307 -12.48 -4.63 -6.99
CA LYS A 307 -12.24 -3.92 -5.72
C LYS A 307 -12.19 -2.40 -5.93
N VAL A 308 -11.37 -1.94 -6.88
CA VAL A 308 -11.31 -0.51 -7.27
C VAL A 308 -12.66 -0.03 -7.78
N LYS A 309 -13.29 -0.76 -8.69
CA LYS A 309 -14.56 -0.38 -9.31
C LYS A 309 -15.71 -0.22 -8.31
N GLU A 310 -15.85 -1.14 -7.36
CA GLU A 310 -16.88 -1.10 -6.31
C GLU A 310 -16.59 0.00 -5.29
N PHE A 311 -15.32 0.25 -4.95
CA PHE A 311 -14.98 1.41 -4.13
C PHE A 311 -15.32 2.73 -4.83
N LEU A 312 -15.01 2.86 -6.12
CA LEU A 312 -15.38 4.06 -6.89
C LEU A 312 -16.90 4.24 -6.98
N HIS A 313 -17.68 3.16 -6.93
CA HIS A 313 -19.14 3.23 -6.79
C HIS A 313 -19.57 3.77 -5.41
N VAL A 314 -18.94 3.30 -4.32
CA VAL A 314 -19.16 3.85 -2.96
C VAL A 314 -18.76 5.33 -2.90
N ALA A 315 -17.61 5.69 -3.47
CA ALA A 315 -17.13 7.08 -3.55
C ALA A 315 -18.16 7.99 -4.26
N ALA A 316 -18.64 7.59 -5.43
CA ALA A 316 -19.64 8.36 -6.17
C ALA A 316 -21.01 8.44 -5.48
N SER A 317 -21.39 7.43 -4.68
CA SER A 317 -22.71 7.38 -4.05
C SER A 317 -22.76 8.06 -2.67
N GLN A 318 -21.68 7.98 -1.90
CA GLN A 318 -21.63 8.47 -0.51
C GLN A 318 -20.73 9.70 -0.33
N TYR A 319 -19.77 9.90 -1.24
CA TYR A 319 -18.77 10.97 -1.17
C TYR A 319 -18.74 11.81 -2.45
N SER A 320 -19.88 12.00 -3.10
CA SER A 320 -20.02 12.69 -4.39
C SER A 320 -19.53 14.14 -4.42
N ARG A 321 -19.31 14.74 -3.24
CA ARG A 321 -18.75 16.10 -3.09
C ARG A 321 -17.23 16.15 -3.02
N ALA A 322 -16.54 15.01 -2.90
CA ALA A 322 -15.09 15.00 -2.97
C ALA A 322 -14.63 15.53 -4.34
N GLN A 323 -13.61 16.39 -4.37
CA GLN A 323 -13.09 16.90 -5.65
C GLN A 323 -12.29 15.82 -6.39
N TYR A 324 -11.49 15.07 -5.63
CA TYR A 324 -10.62 14.02 -6.13
C TYR A 324 -10.77 12.73 -5.32
N VAL A 325 -10.51 11.61 -5.98
CA VAL A 325 -10.34 10.30 -5.35
C VAL A 325 -8.94 9.78 -5.67
N MET A 326 -8.18 9.42 -4.64
CA MET A 326 -6.93 8.68 -4.77
C MET A 326 -7.21 7.20 -4.51
N ILE A 327 -6.71 6.34 -5.38
CA ILE A 327 -6.55 4.92 -5.11
C ILE A 327 -5.09 4.70 -4.73
N ALA A 328 -4.84 3.91 -3.69
CA ALA A 328 -3.53 3.71 -3.07
C ALA A 328 -3.39 2.24 -2.65
N ASP A 329 -2.18 1.69 -2.69
CA ASP A 329 -1.84 0.44 -1.97
C ASP A 329 -1.62 0.71 -0.46
N ASP A 330 -1.67 -0.33 0.38
CA ASP A 330 -1.50 -0.21 1.83
C ASP A 330 -0.05 -0.15 2.31
N ASP A 331 0.91 -0.20 1.39
CA ASP A 331 2.35 -0.15 1.63
C ASP A 331 2.97 1.20 1.25
N LEU A 332 2.18 2.27 1.38
CA LEU A 332 2.53 3.63 1.02
C LEU A 332 2.75 4.51 2.24
N TYR A 333 3.66 5.46 2.10
CA TYR A 333 3.66 6.69 2.88
C TYR A 333 3.21 7.86 2.02
N VAL A 334 2.30 8.71 2.53
CA VAL A 334 1.79 9.88 1.81
C VAL A 334 1.94 11.15 2.65
N ARG A 335 2.54 12.21 2.10
CA ARG A 335 2.51 13.56 2.69
C ARG A 335 1.22 14.26 2.28
N THR A 336 0.16 13.96 3.04
CA THR A 336 -1.23 14.35 2.75
C THR A 336 -1.41 15.87 2.59
N GLU A 337 -0.74 16.69 3.42
CA GLU A 337 -0.75 18.15 3.28
C GLU A 337 -0.15 18.62 1.94
N GLU A 338 1.04 18.13 1.58
CA GLU A 338 1.68 18.48 0.30
C GLU A 338 0.85 17.99 -0.91
N LEU A 339 0.22 16.83 -0.77
CA LEU A 339 -0.65 16.26 -1.79
C LEU A 339 -1.87 17.14 -2.02
N VAL A 340 -2.56 17.56 -0.95
CA VAL A 340 -3.73 18.46 -1.03
C VAL A 340 -3.33 19.80 -1.60
N ALA A 341 -2.21 20.39 -1.15
CA ALA A 341 -1.70 21.64 -1.72
C ALA A 341 -1.44 21.51 -3.23
N HIS A 342 -0.86 20.39 -3.67
CA HIS A 342 -0.63 20.12 -5.09
C HIS A 342 -1.93 19.98 -5.90
N LEU A 343 -2.95 19.33 -5.35
CA LEU A 343 -4.26 19.19 -5.99
C LEU A 343 -5.04 20.51 -6.01
N GLY A 344 -4.91 21.34 -4.97
CA GLY A 344 -5.60 22.63 -4.84
C GLY A 344 -5.11 23.71 -5.81
N LEU A 345 -3.84 23.65 -6.24
CA LEU A 345 -3.25 24.59 -7.22
C LEU A 345 -3.73 24.36 -8.67
N ARG A 346 -4.62 23.39 -8.92
CA ARG A 346 -5.01 23.01 -10.28
C ARG A 346 -6.19 23.84 -10.80
N GLU A 347 -6.05 24.35 -12.02
CA GLU A 347 -7.09 25.14 -12.69
C GLU A 347 -8.35 24.33 -13.06
N SER A 348 -8.21 23.02 -13.36
CA SER A 348 -9.34 22.14 -13.70
C SER A 348 -9.51 21.01 -12.68
N ARG A 349 -10.70 20.95 -12.08
CA ARG A 349 -11.15 19.91 -11.14
C ARG A 349 -11.87 18.74 -11.82
N THR A 350 -12.05 18.80 -13.13
CA THR A 350 -12.71 17.75 -13.93
C THR A 350 -11.74 17.12 -14.93
N ARG A 351 -12.13 15.95 -15.45
CA ARG A 351 -11.38 15.21 -16.49
C ARG A 351 -9.91 15.00 -16.11
N TYR A 352 -9.68 14.64 -14.86
CA TYR A 352 -8.36 14.47 -14.28
C TYR A 352 -8.07 13.00 -14.02
N TYR A 353 -6.97 12.51 -14.59
CA TYR A 353 -6.38 11.22 -14.30
C TYR A 353 -4.86 11.40 -14.21
N SER A 354 -4.24 10.99 -13.10
CA SER A 354 -2.79 11.16 -12.91
C SER A 354 -2.18 10.09 -12.01
N GLY A 355 -0.86 9.98 -12.06
CA GLY A 355 -0.05 9.13 -11.19
C GLY A 355 1.38 8.98 -11.73
N GLN A 356 2.09 7.94 -11.33
CA GLN A 356 3.37 7.61 -11.96
C GLN A 356 3.12 6.88 -13.28
N VAL A 357 3.56 7.47 -14.40
CA VAL A 357 3.26 6.96 -15.76
C VAL A 357 4.58 6.67 -16.46
N GLN A 358 5.02 5.41 -16.39
CA GLN A 358 6.34 5.02 -16.90
C GLN A 358 6.51 5.33 -18.39
N ALA A 359 5.47 5.12 -19.21
CA ALA A 359 5.54 5.38 -20.64
C ALA A 359 5.83 6.85 -20.98
N ILE A 360 5.32 7.78 -20.16
CA ILE A 360 5.58 9.22 -20.30
C ILE A 360 6.96 9.56 -19.74
N ARG A 361 7.30 9.03 -18.55
CA ARG A 361 8.59 9.28 -17.90
C ARG A 361 9.76 8.79 -18.75
N ASN A 362 9.67 7.59 -19.31
CA ASN A 362 10.76 6.93 -20.02
C ASN A 362 10.72 7.15 -21.53
N VAL A 363 9.71 7.88 -22.03
CA VAL A 363 9.41 8.09 -23.46
C VAL A 363 9.47 6.77 -24.22
N HIS A 364 8.84 5.74 -23.65
CA HIS A 364 8.92 4.38 -24.15
C HIS A 364 7.56 3.69 -24.04
N LYS A 365 7.19 2.97 -25.09
CA LYS A 365 5.95 2.20 -25.09
C LYS A 365 6.20 0.83 -24.47
N VAL A 366 5.28 0.38 -23.63
CA VAL A 366 5.41 -0.88 -22.91
C VAL A 366 4.65 -1.95 -23.68
N ALA A 367 5.32 -3.06 -24.01
CA ALA A 367 4.65 -4.23 -24.58
C ALA A 367 3.94 -5.02 -23.46
N PRO A 368 2.74 -5.56 -23.70
CA PRO A 368 2.09 -6.46 -22.75
C PRO A 368 2.91 -7.73 -22.58
N ILE A 369 3.05 -8.17 -21.34
CA ILE A 369 3.69 -9.45 -21.01
C ILE A 369 2.80 -10.58 -21.54
N ARG A 370 3.32 -11.42 -22.44
CA ARG A 370 2.57 -12.55 -23.03
C ARG A 370 2.83 -13.89 -22.35
N ASN A 371 3.86 -13.99 -21.53
CA ASN A 371 4.21 -15.23 -20.84
C ASN A 371 3.24 -15.49 -19.68
N THR A 372 2.40 -16.52 -19.79
CA THR A 372 1.36 -16.87 -18.82
C THR A 372 1.89 -17.31 -17.46
N SER A 373 3.18 -17.61 -17.32
CA SER A 373 3.79 -17.90 -16.02
C SER A 373 4.09 -16.64 -15.20
N GLN A 374 4.03 -15.45 -15.82
CA GLN A 374 4.27 -14.18 -15.14
C GLN A 374 2.96 -13.59 -14.61
N ARG A 375 3.01 -13.04 -13.38
CA ARG A 375 1.85 -12.52 -12.64
C ARG A 375 1.01 -11.49 -13.41
N TYR A 376 1.63 -10.70 -14.28
CA TYR A 376 1.00 -9.61 -15.03
C TYR A 376 0.79 -9.96 -16.51
N SER A 377 0.64 -11.26 -16.82
CA SER A 377 0.46 -11.68 -18.21
C SER A 377 -0.90 -11.26 -18.76
N LEU A 378 -0.88 -10.70 -19.97
CA LEU A 378 -2.05 -10.40 -20.79
C LEU A 378 -2.01 -11.29 -22.02
N SER A 379 -2.97 -12.21 -22.13
CA SER A 379 -3.14 -12.99 -23.37
C SER A 379 -3.55 -12.09 -24.55
N GLU A 380 -3.25 -12.52 -25.78
CA GLU A 380 -3.70 -11.82 -26.99
C GLU A 380 -5.23 -11.76 -27.10
N THR A 381 -5.93 -12.76 -26.56
CA THR A 381 -7.40 -12.80 -26.54
C THR A 381 -7.98 -11.76 -25.59
N GLN A 382 -7.33 -11.49 -24.45
CA GLN A 382 -7.73 -10.43 -23.51
C GLN A 382 -7.33 -9.04 -24.02
N PHE A 383 -6.14 -8.90 -24.58
CA PHE A 383 -5.61 -7.63 -25.07
C PHE A 383 -4.84 -7.84 -26.39
N PRO A 384 -5.47 -7.58 -27.55
CA PRO A 384 -4.89 -7.93 -28.86
C PRO A 384 -3.83 -6.94 -29.36
N LEU A 385 -3.70 -5.76 -28.74
CA LEU A 385 -2.73 -4.76 -29.20
C LEU A 385 -1.31 -5.13 -28.75
N SER A 386 -0.31 -4.76 -29.55
CA SER A 386 1.11 -5.01 -29.26
C SER A 386 1.73 -4.03 -28.26
N GLU A 387 1.02 -2.96 -27.91
CA GLU A 387 1.50 -1.89 -27.03
C GLU A 387 0.39 -1.54 -26.03
N LEU A 388 0.76 -1.41 -24.76
CA LEU A 388 -0.12 -0.89 -23.72
C LEU A 388 -0.30 0.62 -23.88
N PRO A 389 -1.50 1.17 -23.60
CA PRO A 389 -1.65 2.62 -23.51
C PRO A 389 -0.80 3.15 -22.34
N PRO A 390 -0.47 4.46 -22.31
CA PRO A 390 0.03 5.06 -21.08
C PRO A 390 -0.98 4.84 -19.94
N PHE A 391 -0.50 4.40 -18.77
CA PHE A 391 -1.31 4.20 -17.57
C PHE A 391 -0.52 4.68 -16.33
N ALA A 392 -1.24 5.15 -15.31
CA ALA A 392 -0.67 5.37 -13.99
C ALA A 392 -0.54 4.02 -13.28
N ILE A 393 0.61 3.72 -12.68
CA ILE A 393 0.87 2.42 -12.02
C ILE A 393 -0.14 2.13 -10.90
N GLY A 394 -0.38 0.84 -10.64
CA GLY A 394 -1.36 0.38 -9.65
C GLY A 394 -1.09 0.80 -8.20
N ALA A 395 0.15 1.15 -7.85
CA ALA A 395 0.49 1.60 -6.50
C ALA A 395 -0.35 2.82 -6.09
N TYR A 396 -0.55 3.77 -7.00
CA TYR A 396 -1.39 4.92 -6.74
C TYR A 396 -1.81 5.65 -8.01
N PHE A 397 -3.04 6.14 -8.03
CA PHE A 397 -3.51 7.07 -9.05
C PHE A 397 -4.64 7.95 -8.53
N PHE A 398 -4.85 9.06 -9.23
CA PHE A 398 -5.83 10.08 -8.87
C PHE A 398 -6.85 10.24 -9.98
N LEU A 399 -8.11 10.35 -9.60
CA LEU A 399 -9.23 10.63 -10.49
C LEU A 399 -9.99 11.86 -9.97
N SER A 400 -10.46 12.72 -10.86
CA SER A 400 -11.51 13.69 -10.49
C SER A 400 -12.86 12.99 -10.33
N MET A 401 -13.75 13.57 -9.53
CA MET A 401 -15.05 12.95 -9.24
C MET A 401 -15.91 12.69 -10.48
N ASP A 402 -15.84 13.51 -11.54
CA ASP A 402 -16.56 13.23 -12.79
C ASP A 402 -16.08 11.94 -13.49
N CYS A 403 -14.79 11.61 -13.39
CA CYS A 403 -14.24 10.35 -13.85
C CYS A 403 -14.71 9.17 -12.98
N VAL A 404 -14.78 9.37 -11.67
CA VAL A 404 -15.27 8.37 -10.70
C VAL A 404 -16.76 8.09 -10.94
N GLU A 405 -17.57 9.11 -11.13
CA GLU A 405 -18.98 8.98 -11.49
C GLU A 405 -19.18 8.24 -12.82
N PHE A 406 -18.36 8.51 -13.83
CA PHE A 406 -18.41 7.78 -15.09
C PHE A 406 -18.18 6.28 -14.86
N ILE A 407 -17.17 5.90 -14.09
CA ILE A 407 -16.90 4.50 -13.75
C ILE A 407 -18.10 3.90 -12.99
N SER A 408 -18.56 4.58 -11.93
CA SER A 408 -19.69 4.14 -11.11
C SER A 408 -20.96 3.87 -11.94
N LYS A 409 -21.34 4.82 -12.81
CA LYS A 409 -22.52 4.71 -13.70
C LYS A 409 -22.39 3.58 -14.74
N ASN A 410 -21.16 3.24 -15.13
CA ASN A 410 -20.90 2.23 -16.18
C ASN A 410 -20.32 0.92 -15.63
N ARG A 411 -20.26 0.72 -14.31
CA ARG A 411 -19.50 -0.38 -13.67
C ARG A 411 -19.85 -1.79 -14.14
N HIS A 412 -21.09 -2.02 -14.56
CA HIS A 412 -21.53 -3.32 -15.11
C HIS A 412 -21.13 -3.55 -16.58
N ARG A 413 -20.70 -2.50 -17.29
CA ARG A 413 -20.28 -2.54 -18.71
C ARG A 413 -18.76 -2.47 -18.86
N LEU A 414 -18.07 -1.89 -17.89
CA LEU A 414 -16.62 -1.78 -17.87
C LEU A 414 -16.01 -3.14 -17.49
N ARG A 415 -15.21 -3.68 -18.41
CA ARG A 415 -14.52 -4.98 -18.24
C ARG A 415 -13.18 -4.77 -17.55
N ASP A 416 -12.81 -5.75 -16.72
CA ASP A 416 -11.47 -5.86 -16.17
C ASP A 416 -10.50 -6.54 -17.14
N LEU A 417 -9.22 -6.46 -16.79
CA LEU A 417 -8.14 -7.24 -17.39
C LEU A 417 -7.52 -8.16 -16.34
N GLY A 418 -8.30 -9.04 -15.73
CA GLY A 418 -7.76 -10.09 -14.84
C GLY A 418 -7.03 -9.56 -13.61
N GLY A 419 -7.58 -8.52 -12.97
CA GLY A 419 -7.02 -7.92 -11.76
C GLY A 419 -6.06 -6.74 -12.00
N MET A 420 -5.68 -6.44 -13.25
CA MET A 420 -4.88 -5.25 -13.58
C MET A 420 -5.73 -3.98 -13.54
N ASP A 421 -5.94 -3.45 -12.33
CA ASP A 421 -6.71 -2.24 -12.06
C ASP A 421 -6.13 -1.01 -12.77
N ASP A 422 -4.81 -0.86 -12.78
CA ASP A 422 -4.08 0.23 -13.43
C ASP A 422 -4.35 0.36 -14.95
N ILE A 423 -4.14 -0.72 -15.70
CA ILE A 423 -4.38 -0.76 -17.15
C ILE A 423 -5.87 -0.66 -17.44
N SER A 424 -6.72 -1.33 -16.65
CA SER A 424 -8.18 -1.28 -16.83
C SER A 424 -8.73 0.12 -16.67
N VAL A 425 -8.34 0.85 -15.61
CA VAL A 425 -8.76 2.23 -15.38
C VAL A 425 -8.27 3.14 -16.50
N ALA A 426 -7.03 2.97 -16.97
CA ALA A 426 -6.51 3.77 -18.08
C ALA A 426 -7.36 3.60 -19.35
N LEU A 427 -7.74 2.37 -19.70
CA LEU A 427 -8.62 2.09 -20.85
C LEU A 427 -10.01 2.71 -20.69
N TRP A 428 -10.58 2.66 -19.49
CA TRP A 428 -11.88 3.28 -19.21
C TRP A 428 -11.80 4.81 -19.33
N MET A 429 -10.74 5.44 -18.84
CA MET A 429 -10.51 6.88 -18.98
C MET A 429 -10.31 7.29 -20.44
N MET A 430 -9.59 6.48 -21.22
CA MET A 430 -9.43 6.72 -22.66
C MET A 430 -10.76 6.68 -23.43
N SER A 431 -11.72 5.84 -23.01
CA SER A 431 -13.05 5.78 -23.65
C SER A 431 -13.80 7.11 -23.61
N ILE A 432 -13.48 7.97 -22.63
CA ILE A 432 -14.02 9.32 -22.48
C ILE A 432 -13.00 10.41 -22.81
N GLN A 433 -11.89 10.09 -23.50
CA GLN A 433 -10.82 11.03 -23.89
C GLN A 433 -10.13 11.72 -22.70
N VAL A 434 -9.99 10.99 -21.58
CA VAL A 434 -9.19 11.42 -20.43
C VAL A 434 -7.88 10.62 -20.47
N HIS A 435 -6.75 11.33 -20.55
CA HIS A 435 -5.42 10.75 -20.65
C HIS A 435 -4.65 10.93 -19.33
N PRO A 436 -3.81 9.95 -18.94
CA PRO A 436 -3.04 10.06 -17.71
C PRO A 436 -2.02 11.20 -17.78
N ARG A 437 -1.83 11.87 -16.66
CA ARG A 437 -0.76 12.86 -16.45
C ARG A 437 0.28 12.31 -15.50
N HIS A 438 1.56 12.39 -15.88
CA HIS A 438 2.64 11.97 -15.00
C HIS A 438 2.85 12.98 -13.86
N ALA A 439 2.85 12.49 -12.62
CA ALA A 439 3.22 13.24 -11.43
C ALA A 439 4.64 12.85 -10.97
N LYS A 440 5.52 13.85 -10.87
CA LYS A 440 6.98 13.65 -10.68
C LYS A 440 7.39 13.33 -9.23
N LYS A 441 6.60 13.78 -8.25
CA LYS A 441 6.87 13.63 -6.82
C LYS A 441 6.29 12.34 -6.24
N LEU A 442 6.13 11.32 -7.07
CA LEU A 442 5.67 10.00 -6.66
C LEU A 442 6.78 9.00 -6.97
N GLY A 443 7.06 8.09 -6.03
CA GLY A 443 8.05 7.04 -6.21
C GLY A 443 7.57 5.69 -5.70
N PHE A 444 8.25 4.63 -6.13
CA PHE A 444 7.94 3.26 -5.74
C PHE A 444 9.24 2.48 -5.54
N LEU A 445 9.48 1.99 -4.32
CA LEU A 445 10.80 1.53 -3.85
C LEU A 445 11.48 0.49 -4.77
N ARG A 446 10.73 -0.41 -5.41
CA ARG A 446 11.31 -1.39 -6.35
C ARG A 446 11.79 -0.81 -7.68
N SER A 447 11.35 0.40 -8.03
CA SER A 447 11.70 1.04 -9.31
C SER A 447 12.28 2.44 -9.16
N ASP A 448 12.33 2.98 -7.94
CA ASP A 448 12.79 4.31 -7.64
C ASP A 448 13.60 4.33 -6.35
N CYS A 449 14.56 5.24 -6.32
CA CYS A 449 15.29 5.56 -5.10
C CYS A 449 14.52 6.55 -4.24
N CYS A 450 14.73 6.50 -2.93
CA CYS A 450 14.14 7.45 -2.02
C CYS A 450 14.68 8.86 -2.30
N ARG A 451 13.78 9.85 -2.42
CA ARG A 451 14.12 11.26 -2.54
C ARG A 451 13.29 12.10 -1.58
N ASP A 452 13.88 13.14 -1.02
CA ASP A 452 13.24 13.90 0.06
C ASP A 452 11.98 14.65 -0.39
N GLU A 453 11.89 15.00 -1.67
CA GLU A 453 10.76 15.72 -2.27
C GLU A 453 9.56 14.84 -2.67
N LEU A 454 9.59 13.52 -2.39
CA LEU A 454 8.51 12.58 -2.72
C LEU A 454 7.25 12.77 -1.88
N VAL A 455 6.15 13.19 -2.49
CA VAL A 455 4.82 13.31 -1.85
C VAL A 455 4.24 11.94 -1.48
N ALA A 456 4.53 10.90 -2.27
CA ALA A 456 4.17 9.54 -1.92
C ALA A 456 5.28 8.55 -2.30
N PHE A 457 5.52 7.56 -1.45
CA PHE A 457 6.51 6.51 -1.67
C PHE A 457 5.99 5.14 -1.24
N GLY A 458 6.02 4.18 -2.17
CA GLY A 458 5.40 2.85 -2.00
C GLY A 458 6.36 1.69 -1.89
N ASP A 459 5.78 0.51 -1.69
CA ASP A 459 6.50 -0.75 -1.40
C ASP A 459 7.18 -0.80 -0.02
N LEU A 460 6.66 -0.03 0.93
CA LEU A 460 7.21 0.11 2.27
C LEU A 460 6.68 -0.94 3.25
N SER A 461 7.56 -1.41 4.15
CA SER A 461 7.17 -2.22 5.29
C SER A 461 6.40 -1.38 6.33
N PRO A 462 5.63 -2.01 7.25
CA PRO A 462 4.96 -1.29 8.33
C PRO A 462 5.91 -0.46 9.21
N LEU A 463 7.16 -0.89 9.35
CA LEU A 463 8.18 -0.14 10.07
C LEU A 463 8.65 1.07 9.28
N ALA A 464 8.93 0.91 7.99
CA ALA A 464 9.38 1.99 7.13
C ALA A 464 8.35 3.13 7.03
N ILE A 465 7.06 2.81 6.95
CA ILE A 465 5.99 3.82 6.98
C ILE A 465 6.09 4.68 8.26
N ARG A 466 6.32 4.05 9.42
CA ARG A 466 6.48 4.75 10.69
C ARG A 466 7.79 5.53 10.78
N ASP A 467 8.89 4.97 10.27
CA ASP A 467 10.19 5.66 10.27
C ASP A 467 10.17 6.92 9.43
N VAL A 468 9.53 6.88 8.27
CA VAL A 468 9.29 8.07 7.44
C VAL A 468 8.46 9.10 8.22
N HIS A 469 7.42 8.67 8.92
CA HIS A 469 6.62 9.56 9.76
C HIS A 469 7.45 10.25 10.85
N ASP A 470 8.21 9.47 11.61
CA ASP A 470 9.08 9.94 12.68
C ASP A 470 10.18 10.87 12.18
N ASN A 471 10.66 10.65 10.96
CA ASN A 471 11.60 11.56 10.32
C ASN A 471 10.96 12.94 10.12
N LEU A 472 9.77 12.99 9.52
CA LEU A 472 9.08 14.25 9.26
C LEU A 472 8.68 14.96 10.56
N LEU A 473 8.13 14.25 11.55
CA LEU A 473 7.82 14.81 12.87
C LEU A 473 9.09 15.35 13.58
N GLY A 474 10.23 14.69 13.37
CA GLY A 474 11.52 15.08 13.91
C GLY A 474 12.27 16.16 13.11
N ASN A 475 11.65 16.77 12.09
CA ASN A 475 12.29 17.70 11.15
C ASN A 475 13.55 17.12 10.47
N ARG A 476 13.58 15.80 10.28
CA ARG A 476 14.61 15.10 9.50
C ARG A 476 14.14 14.97 8.05
N PRO A 477 15.08 14.82 7.09
CA PRO A 477 14.72 14.51 5.71
C PRO A 477 13.87 13.25 5.62
N PHE A 478 12.96 13.19 4.64
CA PHE A 478 12.05 12.05 4.43
C PHE A 478 12.83 10.72 4.33
N CYS A 479 13.94 10.73 3.59
CA CYS A 479 14.80 9.57 3.36
C CYS A 479 15.86 9.36 4.44
N HIS A 480 15.77 10.04 5.59
CA HIS A 480 16.75 9.87 6.65
C HIS A 480 16.78 8.42 7.16
N GLY A 481 17.96 7.80 7.15
CA GLY A 481 18.12 6.40 7.54
C GLY A 481 17.49 5.40 6.56
N PHE A 482 17.29 5.82 5.31
CA PHE A 482 16.83 4.94 4.23
C PHE A 482 17.83 3.80 3.99
N GLY A 483 17.29 2.58 3.89
CA GLY A 483 18.00 1.39 3.43
C GLY A 483 17.03 0.55 2.63
N GLN A 484 17.36 0.22 1.37
CA GLN A 484 16.39 -0.35 0.43
C GLN A 484 15.75 -1.64 0.95
N HIS A 485 16.52 -2.65 1.31
CA HIS A 485 15.98 -3.92 1.83
C HIS A 485 15.37 -3.81 3.23
N LEU A 486 15.85 -2.84 4.02
CA LEU A 486 15.32 -2.57 5.36
C LEU A 486 13.94 -1.92 5.31
N TRP A 487 13.67 -1.15 4.26
CA TRP A 487 12.41 -0.45 4.07
C TRP A 487 11.42 -1.24 3.22
N LEU A 488 11.91 -2.12 2.35
CA LEU A 488 11.08 -2.92 1.47
C LEU A 488 10.15 -3.86 2.25
N LYS A 489 8.88 -3.92 1.86
CA LYS A 489 7.95 -4.90 2.42
C LYS A 489 8.41 -6.33 2.09
N SER A 490 8.24 -7.25 3.05
CA SER A 490 8.52 -8.68 2.83
C SER A 490 7.60 -9.25 1.74
N SER A 491 8.16 -10.12 0.89
CA SER A 491 7.44 -10.85 -0.16
C SER A 491 6.60 -12.02 0.38
N ALA A 492 6.68 -12.33 1.67
CA ALA A 492 6.08 -13.52 2.30
C ALA A 492 4.53 -13.60 2.29
N HIS A 493 3.85 -12.63 1.68
CA HIS A 493 2.38 -12.54 1.67
C HIS A 493 1.78 -12.65 0.26
N ALA A 494 2.51 -13.19 -0.73
CA ALA A 494 1.88 -13.59 -1.98
C ALA A 494 0.92 -14.77 -1.68
N PRO A 495 -0.40 -14.63 -1.93
CA PRO A 495 -1.33 -15.71 -1.65
C PRO A 495 -0.99 -16.95 -2.48
N ALA A 496 -1.05 -18.12 -1.84
CA ALA A 496 -0.85 -19.39 -2.51
C ALA A 496 -1.91 -19.61 -3.61
N VAL A 497 -1.49 -20.22 -4.71
CA VAL A 497 -2.38 -20.66 -5.80
C VAL A 497 -3.13 -21.91 -5.30
N GLY A 498 -4.47 -21.89 -5.29
CA GLY A 498 -5.31 -23.02 -4.83
C GLY A 498 -6.78 -22.86 -5.26
N GLU A 499 -7.64 -23.85 -5.05
CA GLU A 499 -9.10 -23.69 -5.25
C GLU A 499 -9.74 -23.00 -4.01
N TYR A 500 -10.67 -22.09 -4.26
CA TYR A 500 -11.11 -21.09 -3.28
C TYR A 500 -12.58 -21.24 -2.88
N THR A 501 -12.88 -21.21 -1.58
CA THR A 501 -14.26 -21.19 -1.08
C THR A 501 -14.53 -19.91 -0.27
N LYS A 502 -15.70 -19.31 -0.48
CA LYS A 502 -16.12 -18.09 0.22
C LYS A 502 -16.07 -18.31 1.73
N LEU A 503 -15.51 -17.35 2.50
CA LEU A 503 -15.62 -17.38 3.96
C LEU A 503 -17.12 -17.37 4.30
N GLN A 504 -17.63 -18.47 4.83
CA GLN A 504 -19.06 -18.60 5.08
C GLN A 504 -19.51 -17.59 6.13
N GLN A 505 -20.72 -17.06 5.96
CA GLN A 505 -21.38 -16.32 7.02
C GLN A 505 -21.89 -17.35 8.04
N PHE A 506 -21.25 -17.39 9.19
CA PHE A 506 -21.80 -18.08 10.35
C PHE A 506 -22.86 -17.15 10.96
N GLN A 507 -24.13 -17.49 10.80
CA GLN A 507 -25.20 -16.78 11.49
C GLN A 507 -25.16 -17.20 12.96
N GLU A 508 -24.54 -16.37 13.80
CA GLU A 508 -24.57 -16.52 15.26
C GLU A 508 -25.59 -15.56 15.86
N GLU A 509 -26.50 -16.09 16.67
CA GLU A 509 -27.47 -15.31 17.42
C GLU A 509 -27.01 -15.15 18.87
N LEU A 510 -27.21 -13.96 19.43
CA LEU A 510 -27.00 -13.72 20.85
C LEU A 510 -28.08 -14.43 21.67
N GLN A 511 -27.65 -15.11 22.72
CA GLN A 511 -28.51 -15.73 23.72
C GLN A 511 -28.35 -14.98 25.05
N PHE A 512 -29.47 -14.71 25.71
CA PHE A 512 -29.52 -13.96 26.96
C PHE A 512 -30.13 -14.82 28.06
N ASP A 513 -29.33 -15.12 29.08
CA ASP A 513 -29.77 -15.81 30.30
C ASP A 513 -29.67 -14.87 31.50
N PHE A 514 -30.61 -14.96 32.44
CA PHE A 514 -30.65 -14.11 33.62
C PHE A 514 -30.70 -14.93 34.89
N ALA A 515 -29.85 -14.59 35.86
CA ALA A 515 -29.82 -15.22 37.17
C ALA A 515 -29.76 -14.18 38.27
N LEU A 516 -30.31 -14.52 39.44
CA LEU A 516 -30.09 -13.74 40.65
C LEU A 516 -28.68 -14.02 41.18
N GLY A 517 -27.86 -12.97 41.27
CA GLY A 517 -26.58 -12.99 41.96
C GLY A 517 -26.76 -13.04 43.48
N GLY A 518 -25.69 -13.42 44.19
CA GLY A 518 -25.70 -13.48 45.65
C GLY A 518 -26.01 -12.12 46.29
N VAL A 519 -26.73 -12.13 47.41
CA VAL A 519 -27.03 -10.92 48.20
C VAL A 519 -25.72 -10.34 48.72
N ARG A 520 -25.28 -9.20 48.19
CA ARG A 520 -24.16 -8.45 48.79
C ARG A 520 -24.62 -7.82 50.12
N ASN A 521 -23.67 -7.54 51.01
CA ASN A 521 -23.87 -6.93 52.33
C ASN A 521 -24.70 -5.63 52.24
N ALA A 522 -26.02 -5.75 52.32
CA ALA A 522 -27.06 -4.69 52.43
C ALA A 522 -28.46 -5.20 52.04
N GLY A 523 -28.64 -6.43 51.52
CA GLY A 523 -29.94 -6.90 51.03
C GLY A 523 -30.26 -6.49 49.59
N LEU A 524 -29.26 -6.00 48.86
CA LEU A 524 -29.39 -5.61 47.45
C LEU A 524 -29.45 -6.85 46.56
N ILE A 525 -30.47 -6.90 45.69
CA ILE A 525 -30.62 -7.94 44.66
C ILE A 525 -29.74 -7.54 43.48
N GLN A 526 -28.77 -8.40 43.15
CA GLN A 526 -27.98 -8.29 41.93
C GLN A 526 -28.58 -9.24 40.89
N VAL A 527 -28.79 -8.77 39.67
CA VAL A 527 -29.11 -9.61 38.51
C VAL A 527 -27.83 -9.77 37.69
N VAL A 528 -27.56 -10.98 37.25
CA VAL A 528 -26.46 -11.30 36.34
C VAL A 528 -27.06 -11.69 35.00
N ALA A 529 -26.84 -10.87 33.98
CA ALA A 529 -27.11 -11.24 32.60
C ALA A 529 -25.89 -11.99 32.05
N THR A 530 -26.13 -13.16 31.47
CA THR A 530 -25.14 -13.93 30.73
C THR A 530 -25.48 -13.80 29.25
N VAL A 531 -24.52 -13.31 28.45
CA VAL A 531 -24.66 -13.20 27.00
C VAL A 531 -23.73 -14.21 26.35
N SER A 532 -24.24 -15.06 25.47
CA SER A 532 -23.46 -16.10 24.78
C SER A 532 -23.88 -16.25 23.31
N THR A 533 -23.13 -17.06 22.55
CA THR A 533 -23.57 -17.59 21.26
C THR A 533 -23.49 -19.11 21.29
N ALA A 534 -24.03 -19.78 20.27
CA ALA A 534 -23.91 -21.24 20.16
C ALA A 534 -22.45 -21.73 20.07
N ALA A 535 -21.52 -20.87 19.63
CA ALA A 535 -20.12 -21.21 19.44
C ALA A 535 -19.19 -20.69 20.55
N HIS A 536 -19.63 -19.71 21.34
CA HIS A 536 -18.79 -19.01 22.30
C HIS A 536 -19.34 -19.04 23.73
N ALA A 537 -18.43 -19.18 24.69
CA ALA A 537 -18.77 -19.15 26.11
C ALA A 537 -19.38 -17.79 26.52
N GLY A 538 -20.31 -17.83 27.47
CA GLY A 538 -21.04 -16.63 27.88
C GLY A 538 -20.22 -15.66 28.73
N ILE A 539 -20.37 -14.38 28.44
CA ILE A 539 -19.87 -13.28 29.29
C ILE A 539 -20.93 -12.87 30.30
N LYS A 540 -20.52 -12.49 31.50
CA LYS A 540 -21.42 -12.11 32.59
C LYS A 540 -21.33 -10.62 32.86
N VAL A 541 -22.47 -9.95 32.81
CA VAL A 541 -22.60 -8.52 33.13
C VAL A 541 -23.60 -8.39 34.28
N SER A 542 -23.18 -7.73 35.35
CA SER A 542 -24.03 -7.53 36.53
C SER A 542 -24.83 -6.22 36.45
N PHE A 543 -26.02 -6.25 37.03
CA PHE A 543 -26.96 -5.15 37.15
C PHE A 543 -27.56 -5.15 38.55
N SER A 544 -27.50 -4.02 39.25
CA SER A 544 -28.19 -3.82 40.52
C SER A 544 -29.38 -2.87 40.28
N PRO A 545 -30.63 -3.35 40.15
CA PRO A 545 -31.77 -2.49 39.77
C PRO A 545 -32.06 -1.32 40.73
N SER A 546 -31.51 -1.36 41.94
CA SER A 546 -31.66 -0.31 42.96
C SER A 546 -30.56 0.75 42.92
N GLU A 547 -29.47 0.50 42.19
CA GLU A 547 -28.27 1.37 42.14
C GLU A 547 -27.87 1.75 40.71
N ASP A 548 -28.14 0.88 39.74
CA ASP A 548 -27.80 1.05 38.33
C ASP A 548 -28.98 1.59 37.52
N ASP A 549 -28.68 2.47 36.57
CA ASP A 549 -29.59 2.83 35.49
C ASP A 549 -29.63 1.73 34.43
N PHE A 550 -30.84 1.33 34.00
CA PHE A 550 -31.02 0.26 33.02
C PHE A 550 -30.42 0.61 31.65
N PHE A 551 -30.47 1.88 31.24
CA PHE A 551 -29.91 2.32 29.97
C PHE A 551 -28.38 2.27 29.99
N ALA A 552 -27.75 2.69 31.09
CA ALA A 552 -26.31 2.49 31.29
C ALA A 552 -25.94 1.00 31.30
N PHE A 553 -26.71 0.15 31.98
CA PHE A 553 -26.49 -1.29 31.98
C PHE A 553 -26.59 -1.92 30.58
N SER A 554 -27.63 -1.58 29.81
CA SER A 554 -27.82 -2.14 28.47
C SER A 554 -26.72 -1.70 27.49
N ARG A 555 -26.20 -0.47 27.62
CA ARG A 555 -25.02 -0.01 26.86
C ARG A 555 -23.76 -0.79 27.22
N ARG A 556 -23.52 -1.06 28.51
CA ARG A 556 -22.40 -1.94 28.93
C ARG A 556 -22.54 -3.33 28.31
N VAL A 557 -23.73 -3.94 28.37
CA VAL A 557 -23.96 -5.25 27.73
C VAL A 557 -23.72 -5.19 26.22
N CYS A 558 -24.15 -4.13 25.54
CA CYS A 558 -23.89 -3.96 24.10
C CYS A 558 -22.38 -3.89 23.80
N ALA A 559 -21.62 -3.08 24.55
CA ALA A 559 -20.18 -2.94 24.35
C ALA A 559 -19.44 -4.26 24.58
N GLU A 560 -19.79 -4.98 25.65
CA GLU A 560 -19.26 -6.31 25.96
C GLU A 560 -19.60 -7.33 24.86
N SER A 561 -20.82 -7.29 24.35
CA SER A 561 -21.24 -8.16 23.25
C SER A 561 -20.48 -7.84 21.96
N ARG A 562 -20.25 -6.56 21.66
CA ARG A 562 -19.46 -6.13 20.49
C ARG A 562 -17.99 -6.52 20.59
N LEU A 563 -17.42 -6.54 21.80
CA LEU A 563 -16.04 -6.96 22.02
C LEU A 563 -15.87 -8.48 21.86
N HIS A 564 -16.79 -9.25 22.44
CA HIS A 564 -16.66 -10.71 22.55
C HIS A 564 -17.37 -11.50 21.45
N PHE A 565 -18.42 -10.95 20.84
CA PHE A 565 -19.23 -11.59 19.80
C PHE A 565 -19.49 -10.64 18.60
N PRO A 566 -18.46 -9.99 18.04
CA PRO A 566 -18.62 -8.95 17.03
C PRO A 566 -19.40 -9.43 15.79
N SER A 567 -19.22 -10.68 15.33
CA SER A 567 -20.00 -11.21 14.20
C SER A 567 -21.49 -11.36 14.50
N ALA A 568 -21.86 -11.72 15.73
CA ALA A 568 -23.24 -11.85 16.16
C ALA A 568 -23.94 -10.48 16.32
N VAL A 569 -23.16 -9.44 16.65
CA VAL A 569 -23.69 -8.08 16.84
C VAL A 569 -23.73 -7.25 15.55
N ASN A 570 -22.98 -7.63 14.50
CA ASN A 570 -22.85 -6.82 13.29
C ASN A 570 -24.21 -6.41 12.65
N SER A 571 -25.24 -7.24 12.80
CA SER A 571 -26.60 -6.96 12.30
C SER A 571 -27.58 -6.41 13.34
N ILE A 572 -27.20 -6.33 14.62
CA ILE A 572 -28.09 -6.01 15.74
C ILE A 572 -27.67 -4.67 16.38
N SER A 573 -28.60 -3.72 16.48
CA SER A 573 -28.32 -2.44 17.13
C SER A 573 -28.21 -2.56 18.66
N CYS A 574 -27.50 -1.65 19.33
CA CYS A 574 -27.51 -1.61 20.79
C CYS A 574 -28.94 -1.38 21.35
N THR A 575 -29.77 -0.64 20.62
CA THR A 575 -31.19 -0.44 20.96
C THR A 575 -31.98 -1.77 20.93
N GLU A 576 -31.67 -2.66 19.99
CA GLU A 576 -32.28 -3.98 19.90
C GLU A 576 -31.80 -4.91 21.01
N ILE A 577 -30.49 -4.90 21.32
CA ILE A 577 -29.94 -5.61 22.49
C ILE A 577 -30.62 -5.11 23.77
N ALA A 578 -30.79 -3.80 23.95
CA ALA A 578 -31.48 -3.23 25.10
C ALA A 578 -32.94 -3.70 25.21
N SER A 579 -33.62 -3.86 24.07
CA SER A 579 -35.01 -4.35 24.02
C SER A 579 -35.10 -5.82 24.43
N GLN A 580 -34.17 -6.67 23.97
CA GLN A 580 -34.10 -8.08 24.38
C GLN A 580 -33.77 -8.23 25.86
N LEU A 581 -32.87 -7.39 26.39
CA LEU A 581 -32.56 -7.35 27.82
C LEU A 581 -33.77 -6.97 28.67
N ALA A 582 -34.55 -5.98 28.25
CA ALA A 582 -35.74 -5.55 28.98
C ALA A 582 -36.78 -6.67 29.07
N ALA A 583 -37.07 -7.35 27.95
CA ALA A 583 -38.02 -8.45 27.89
C ALA A 583 -37.59 -9.66 28.75
N GLY A 584 -36.29 -9.99 28.73
CA GLY A 584 -35.73 -11.08 29.54
C GLY A 584 -35.79 -10.80 31.04
N LEU A 585 -35.47 -9.56 31.45
CA LEU A 585 -35.60 -9.14 32.85
C LEU A 585 -37.05 -9.14 33.33
N GLU A 586 -37.99 -8.65 32.51
CA GLU A 586 -39.41 -8.68 32.84
C GLU A 586 -39.90 -10.11 33.08
N THR A 587 -39.50 -11.04 32.22
CA THR A 587 -39.83 -12.47 32.37
C THR A 587 -39.26 -13.05 33.66
N LEU A 588 -38.01 -12.72 34.02
CA LEU A 588 -37.40 -13.14 35.28
C LEU A 588 -38.19 -12.61 36.49
N PHE A 589 -38.57 -11.32 36.48
CA PHE A 589 -39.32 -10.74 37.59
C PHE A 589 -40.72 -11.34 37.74
N GLN A 590 -41.44 -11.58 36.64
CA GLN A 590 -42.74 -12.26 36.66
C GLN A 590 -42.61 -13.68 37.23
N HIS A 591 -41.54 -14.41 36.87
CA HIS A 591 -41.29 -15.75 37.42
C HIS A 591 -41.03 -15.71 38.94
N LEU A 592 -40.32 -14.69 39.43
CA LEU A 592 -40.05 -14.50 40.86
C LEU A 592 -41.30 -14.10 41.65
N GLU A 593 -42.19 -13.31 41.05
CA GLU A 593 -43.47 -12.94 41.68
C GLU A 593 -44.42 -14.14 41.78
N THR A 594 -44.44 -15.01 40.77
CA THR A 594 -45.28 -16.22 40.75
C THR A 594 -44.72 -17.38 41.58
N SER A 595 -43.43 -17.32 41.91
CA SER A 595 -42.74 -18.32 42.76
C SER A 595 -42.73 -17.96 44.26
N LYS A 596 -43.29 -16.81 44.65
CA LYS A 596 -43.60 -16.44 46.04
C LYS A 596 -44.98 -16.95 46.44
#